data_AF-A0A939GWM4-F1
#
_entry.id   AF-A0A939GWM4-F1
#
_cell.length_a   1.000
_cell.length_b   1.000
_cell.length_c   1.000
_cell.angle_alpha   90.00
_cell.angle_beta   90.00
_cell.angle_gamma   90.00
#
_symmetry.space_group_name_H-M   'P 1'
#
loop_
_entity.id
_entity.type
_entity.pdbx_description
1 polymer ?
#
loop_
_entity_poly.entity_id
_entity_poly.type
_entity_poly.pdbx_seq_one_letter_code
_entity_poly.pdbx_strand_id
1 'polypeptide(L)'
;MSTLEELNLLIEKATAIAGSQNKLAKMMEMNPSNLVEMKQGKRRANWRVLGKLRAILGEEPARAFMEEMALELEQSESTDEKKAAEGFWAILAAFPEAEKEKALIENNQGFNSWRKRRDSNP
;
A
#
# COMPACT_ATOMS: atom_id res chain seq x y z
N MET A 1 1.82 10.32 -13.30
CA MET A 1 1.72 8.87 -13.58
C MET A 1 2.98 8.19 -13.12
N SER A 2 2.86 7.07 -12.39
CA SER A 2 4.01 6.18 -12.27
C SER A 2 4.43 5.72 -13.65
N THR A 3 5.70 5.88 -13.97
CA THR A 3 6.24 5.47 -15.26
C THR A 3 6.08 3.96 -15.46
N LEU A 4 6.11 3.49 -16.70
CA LEU A 4 6.05 2.04 -16.98
C LEU A 4 7.18 1.30 -16.24
N GLU A 5 8.34 1.94 -16.09
CA GLU A 5 9.50 1.43 -15.36
C GLU A 5 9.21 1.29 -13.86
N GLU A 6 8.62 2.31 -13.23
CA GLU A 6 8.20 2.26 -11.82
C GLU A 6 7.16 1.16 -11.59
N LEU A 7 6.17 1.04 -12.47
CA LEU A 7 5.15 -0.02 -12.39
C LEU A 7 5.80 -1.41 -12.52
N ASN A 8 6.73 -1.57 -13.46
CA ASN A 8 7.46 -2.83 -13.62
C ASN A 8 8.25 -3.21 -12.37
N LEU A 9 8.96 -2.24 -11.78
CA LEU A 9 9.71 -2.44 -10.55
C LEU A 9 8.78 -2.81 -9.39
N LEU A 10 7.63 -2.15 -9.28
CA LEU A 10 6.61 -2.42 -8.26
C LEU A 10 6.08 -3.86 -8.39
N ILE A 11 5.72 -4.28 -9.61
CA ILE A 11 5.24 -5.64 -9.90
C ILE A 11 6.33 -6.67 -9.61
N GLU A 12 7.59 -6.40 -9.94
CA GLU A 12 8.70 -7.33 -9.68
C GLU A 12 8.97 -7.52 -8.20
N LYS A 13 8.99 -6.43 -7.42
CA LYS A 13 9.14 -6.51 -5.96
C LYS A 13 7.96 -7.27 -5.33
N ALA A 14 6.73 -6.96 -5.73
CA ALA A 14 5.54 -7.68 -5.24
C ALA A 14 5.55 -9.16 -5.66
N THR A 15 6.06 -9.46 -6.85
CA THR A 15 6.23 -10.83 -7.35
C THR A 15 7.25 -11.60 -6.52
N ALA A 16 8.34 -10.95 -6.11
CA ALA A 16 9.35 -11.55 -5.25
C ALA A 16 8.77 -11.94 -3.88
N ILE A 17 7.93 -11.08 -3.28
CA ILE A 17 7.24 -11.37 -2.02
C ILE A 17 6.21 -12.50 -2.19
N ALA A 18 5.40 -12.46 -3.24
CA ALA A 18 4.42 -13.51 -3.54
C ALA A 18 5.06 -14.85 -3.97
N GLY A 19 6.34 -14.83 -4.35
CA GLY A 19 7.14 -15.95 -4.82
C GLY A 19 6.92 -16.37 -6.27
N SER A 20 5.87 -15.88 -6.95
CA SER A 20 5.68 -16.02 -8.40
C SER A 20 4.60 -15.09 -8.90
N GLN A 21 4.63 -14.76 -10.20
CA GLN A 21 3.65 -13.86 -10.81
C GLN A 21 2.22 -14.46 -10.80
N ASN A 22 2.09 -15.78 -10.95
CA ASN A 22 0.80 -16.46 -10.86
C ASN A 22 0.22 -16.40 -9.43
N LYS A 23 1.06 -16.55 -8.40
CA LYS A 23 0.64 -16.37 -7.00
C LYS A 23 0.24 -14.92 -6.73
N LEU A 24 1.00 -13.95 -7.24
CA LEU A 24 0.67 -12.53 -7.14
C LEU A 24 -0.70 -12.24 -7.78
N ALA A 25 -0.94 -12.72 -8.99
CA ALA A 25 -2.22 -12.56 -9.67
C ALA A 25 -3.39 -13.13 -8.85
N LYS A 26 -3.19 -14.30 -8.23
CA LYS A 26 -4.17 -14.91 -7.34
C LYS A 26 -4.41 -14.10 -6.07
N MET A 27 -3.35 -13.59 -5.42
CA MET A 27 -3.45 -12.70 -4.26
C MET A 27 -4.21 -11.41 -4.57
N MET A 28 -4.07 -10.90 -5.79
CA MET A 28 -4.74 -9.69 -6.23
C MET A 28 -6.14 -9.95 -6.83
N GLU A 29 -6.57 -11.21 -6.91
CA GLU A 29 -7.84 -11.66 -7.49
C GLU A 29 -8.00 -11.26 -8.97
N MET A 30 -6.92 -11.39 -9.74
CA MET A 30 -6.91 -11.05 -11.17
C MET A 30 -6.35 -12.16 -12.05
N ASN A 31 -6.64 -12.09 -13.34
CA ASN A 31 -6.05 -12.99 -14.33
C ASN A 31 -4.53 -12.69 -14.47
N PRO A 32 -3.65 -13.71 -14.45
CA PRO A 32 -2.20 -13.53 -14.68
C PRO A 32 -1.85 -12.73 -15.94
N SER A 33 -2.64 -12.86 -17.01
CA SER A 33 -2.46 -12.09 -18.25
C SER A 33 -2.54 -10.58 -18.03
N ASN A 34 -3.36 -10.12 -17.08
CA ASN A 34 -3.48 -8.70 -16.77
C ASN A 34 -2.14 -8.12 -16.26
N LEU A 35 -1.41 -8.85 -15.42
CA LEU A 35 -0.09 -8.42 -14.94
C LEU A 35 0.92 -8.36 -16.09
N VAL A 36 0.88 -9.33 -17.01
CA VAL A 36 1.76 -9.33 -18.20
C VAL A 36 1.45 -8.13 -19.10
N GLU A 37 0.18 -7.84 -19.36
CA GLU A 37 -0.25 -6.68 -20.15
C GLU A 37 0.14 -5.35 -19.49
N MET A 38 0.05 -5.27 -18.17
CA MET A 38 0.50 -4.11 -17.39
C MET A 38 2.01 -3.91 -17.50
N LYS A 39 2.81 -4.98 -17.36
CA LYS A 39 4.27 -4.90 -17.54
C LYS A 39 4.68 -4.46 -18.94
N GLN A 40 3.89 -4.83 -19.94
CA GLN A 40 4.10 -4.46 -21.35
C GLN A 40 3.55 -3.07 -21.69
N GLY A 41 2.87 -2.39 -20.77
CA GLY A 41 2.23 -1.09 -21.03
C GLY A 41 0.98 -1.17 -21.91
N LYS A 42 0.53 -2.38 -22.30
CA LYS A 42 -0.71 -2.58 -23.07
C LYS A 42 -1.95 -2.28 -22.24
N ARG A 43 -1.84 -2.41 -20.92
CA ARG A 43 -2.91 -2.15 -19.97
C ARG A 43 -2.44 -1.18 -18.89
N ARG A 44 -3.18 -0.10 -18.67
CA ARG A 44 -2.92 0.82 -17.55
C ARG A 44 -3.26 0.16 -16.22
N ALA A 45 -2.39 0.31 -15.23
CA ALA A 45 -2.71 0.01 -13.84
C ALA A 45 -3.52 1.17 -13.24
N ASN A 46 -4.69 0.87 -12.66
CA ASN A 46 -5.47 1.87 -11.92
C ASN A 46 -4.96 1.99 -10.47
N TRP A 47 -5.35 3.04 -9.77
CA TRP A 47 -4.98 3.25 -8.37
C TRP A 47 -5.26 2.04 -7.45
N ARG A 48 -6.30 1.25 -7.72
CA ARG A 48 -6.61 0.03 -6.94
C ARG A 48 -5.55 -1.05 -7.11
N VAL A 49 -5.06 -1.24 -8.33
CA VAL A 49 -3.98 -2.21 -8.60
C VAL A 49 -2.69 -1.74 -7.94
N LEU A 50 -2.37 -0.44 -8.05
CA LEU A 50 -1.19 0.16 -7.42
C LEU A 50 -1.23 0.06 -5.90
N GLY A 51 -2.35 0.42 -5.27
CA GLY A 51 -2.57 0.30 -3.83
C GLY A 51 -2.46 -1.16 -3.34
N LYS A 52 -3.01 -2.13 -4.09
CA LYS A 52 -2.83 -3.56 -3.78
C LYS A 52 -1.36 -3.99 -3.84
N LEU A 53 -0.61 -3.55 -4.86
CA LEU A 53 0.81 -3.89 -5.00
C LEU A 53 1.64 -3.33 -3.84
N ARG A 54 1.40 -2.07 -3.46
CA ARG A 54 2.03 -1.42 -2.30
C ARG A 54 1.70 -2.10 -0.98
N ALA A 55 0.43 -2.47 -0.78
CA ALA A 55 0.02 -3.24 0.40
C ALA A 55 0.76 -4.59 0.50
N ILE A 56 1.01 -5.26 -0.63
CA ILE A 56 1.81 -6.50 -0.67
C ILE A 56 3.28 -6.24 -0.31
N LEU A 57 3.81 -5.04 -0.61
CA LEU A 57 5.15 -4.62 -0.21
C LEU A 57 5.29 -4.28 1.28
N GLY A 58 4.17 -4.28 2.03
CA GLY A 58 4.15 -4.01 3.46
C GLY A 58 3.71 -2.60 3.84
N GLU A 59 3.32 -1.77 2.87
CA GLU A 59 2.68 -0.47 3.17
C GLU A 59 1.30 -0.69 3.82
N GLU A 60 0.89 0.24 4.68
CA GLU A 60 -0.45 0.16 5.30
C GLU A 60 -1.52 0.25 4.21
N PRO A 61 -2.42 -0.75 4.07
CA PRO A 61 -3.30 -0.83 2.92
C PRO A 61 -4.16 0.42 2.73
N ALA A 62 -4.80 0.95 3.78
CA ALA A 62 -5.68 2.11 3.65
C ALA A 62 -4.91 3.35 3.16
N ARG A 63 -3.71 3.57 3.71
CA ARG A 63 -2.79 4.62 3.25
C ARG A 63 -2.38 4.43 1.79
N ALA A 64 -1.91 3.25 1.42
CA ALA A 64 -1.47 2.94 0.05
C ALA A 64 -2.58 3.17 -0.98
N PHE A 65 -3.82 2.79 -0.66
CA PHE A 65 -4.97 3.06 -1.53
C PHE A 65 -5.31 4.55 -1.61
N MET A 66 -5.31 5.26 -0.48
CA MET A 66 -5.63 6.68 -0.45
C MET A 66 -4.59 7.53 -1.18
N GLU A 67 -3.30 7.22 -1.04
CA GLU A 67 -2.22 7.91 -1.75
C GLU A 67 -2.35 7.73 -3.27
N GLU A 68 -2.53 6.50 -3.73
CA GLU A 68 -2.69 6.24 -5.17
C GLU A 68 -3.97 6.85 -5.75
N MET A 69 -5.06 6.86 -4.98
CA MET A 69 -6.30 7.52 -5.37
C MET A 69 -6.14 9.04 -5.45
N ALA A 70 -5.47 9.66 -4.47
CA ALA A 70 -5.19 11.10 -4.47
C ALA A 70 -4.34 11.49 -5.69
N LEU A 71 -3.29 10.71 -5.99
CA LEU A 71 -2.44 10.91 -7.16
C LEU A 71 -3.21 10.81 -8.48
N GLU A 72 -4.16 9.88 -8.60
CA GLU A 72 -4.99 9.74 -9.80
C GLU A 72 -5.95 10.94 -9.97
N LEU A 73 -6.57 11.39 -8.88
CA LEU A 73 -7.48 12.54 -8.88
C LEU A 73 -6.78 13.89 -9.14
N GLU A 74 -5.57 14.06 -8.62
CA GLU A 74 -4.76 15.27 -8.82
C GLU A 74 -4.39 15.48 -10.30
N GLN A 75 -4.26 14.38 -11.04
CA GLN A 75 -3.94 14.38 -12.47
C GLN A 75 -5.18 14.57 -13.36
N SER A 76 -6.38 14.65 -12.78
CA SER A 76 -7.60 14.90 -13.53
C SER A 76 -7.64 16.30 -14.14
N GLU A 77 -8.43 16.49 -15.20
CA GLU A 77 -8.74 17.82 -15.73
C GLU A 77 -9.87 18.50 -14.92
N SER A 78 -10.63 17.74 -14.14
CA SER A 78 -11.73 18.25 -13.32
C SER A 78 -11.24 19.02 -12.10
N THR A 79 -11.71 20.26 -11.95
CA THR A 79 -11.40 21.10 -10.77
C THR A 79 -11.89 20.48 -9.47
N ASP A 80 -13.02 19.77 -9.51
CA ASP A 80 -13.60 19.13 -8.32
C ASP A 80 -12.80 17.90 -7.91
N GLU A 81 -12.27 17.15 -8.87
CA GLU A 81 -11.39 16.00 -8.60
C GLU A 81 -10.05 16.45 -8.00
N LYS A 82 -9.49 17.57 -8.48
CA LYS A 82 -8.29 18.17 -7.86
C LYS A 82 -8.53 18.60 -6.41
N LYS A 83 -9.68 19.24 -6.12
CA LYS A 83 -10.06 19.58 -4.72
C LYS A 83 -10.24 18.34 -3.86
N ALA A 84 -10.77 17.25 -4.41
CA ALA A 84 -10.88 15.99 -3.69
C ALA A 84 -9.48 15.42 -3.36
N ALA A 85 -8.52 15.51 -4.29
CA ALA A 85 -7.13 15.12 -4.03
C ALA A 85 -6.51 15.91 -2.87
N GLU A 86 -6.70 17.23 -2.83
CA GLU A 86 -6.26 18.07 -1.70
C GLU A 86 -6.85 17.60 -0.37
N GLY A 87 -8.13 17.25 -0.35
CA GLY A 87 -8.80 16.69 0.82
C GLY A 87 -8.20 15.35 1.27
N PHE A 88 -7.90 14.44 0.34
CA PHE A 88 -7.24 13.17 0.65
C PHE A 88 -5.82 13.38 1.20
N TRP A 89 -5.05 14.29 0.61
CA TRP A 89 -3.72 14.66 1.12
C TRP A 89 -3.78 15.24 2.53
N ALA A 90 -4.78 16.08 2.83
CA ALA A 90 -4.98 16.61 4.17
C ALA A 90 -5.28 15.50 5.20
N ILE A 91 -6.11 14.52 4.83
CA ILE A 91 -6.40 13.35 5.69
C ILE A 91 -5.12 12.54 5.92
N LEU A 92 -4.35 12.26 4.85
CA LEU A 92 -3.09 11.51 4.95
C LEU A 92 -2.05 12.20 5.82
N ALA A 93 -1.98 13.54 5.75
CA ALA A 93 -1.10 14.36 6.57
C ALA A 93 -1.50 14.35 8.05
N ALA A 94 -2.80 14.23 8.35
CA ALA A 94 -3.31 14.16 9.72
C ALA A 94 -2.97 12.82 10.43
N PHE A 95 -2.56 11.79 9.68
CA PHE A 95 -2.20 10.47 10.24
C PHE A 95 -0.81 10.02 9.75
N PRO A 96 0.28 10.63 10.24
CA PRO A 96 1.63 10.28 9.82
C PRO A 96 2.03 8.87 10.26
N GLU A 97 2.73 8.16 9.39
CA GLU A 97 3.07 6.73 9.54
C GLU A 97 3.98 6.47 10.76
N ALA A 98 4.88 7.41 11.06
CA ALA A 98 5.79 7.36 12.21
C ALA A 98 5.07 7.41 13.57
N GLU A 99 3.87 7.98 13.65
CA GLU A 99 3.10 8.06 14.91
C GLU A 99 2.42 6.73 15.22
N LYS A 100 2.04 5.95 14.20
CA LYS A 100 1.47 4.61 14.37
C LYS A 100 2.51 3.60 14.85
N GLU A 101 3.75 3.67 14.35
CA GLU A 101 4.85 2.81 14.81
C GLU A 101 5.19 3.07 16.28
N LYS A 102 5.22 4.34 16.70
CA LYS A 102 5.37 4.72 18.12
C LYS A 102 4.22 4.21 18.99
N ALA A 103 2.98 4.36 18.54
CA ALA A 103 1.79 3.88 19.26
C ALA A 103 1.77 2.34 19.39
N LEU A 104 2.23 1.61 18.38
CA LEU A 104 2.37 0.15 18.43
C LEU A 104 3.49 -0.29 19.39
N ILE A 105 4.62 0.41 19.41
CA ILE A 105 5.73 0.14 20.32
C ILE A 105 5.30 0.40 21.79
N GLU A 106 4.65 1.53 22.08
CA GLU A 106 4.17 1.86 23.44
C GLU A 106 3.15 0.86 23.96
N ASN A 107 2.15 0.47 23.17
CA ASN A 107 1.13 -0.48 23.60
C ASN A 107 1.68 -1.89 23.88
N ASN A 108 2.81 -2.26 23.28
CA ASN A 108 3.46 -3.56 23.50
C ASN A 108 4.34 -3.58 24.76
N GLN A 109 4.72 -2.43 25.32
CA GLN A 109 5.45 -2.36 26.59
C GLN A 109 4.60 -2.84 27.77
N GLY A 110 3.29 -2.57 27.73
CA GLY A 110 2.34 -3.06 28.72
C GLY A 110 2.30 -4.59 28.77
N PHE A 111 2.21 -5.25 27.61
CA PHE A 111 2.10 -6.71 27.48
C PHE A 111 3.36 -7.46 27.98
N ASN A 112 4.55 -6.92 27.69
CA ASN A 112 5.81 -7.48 28.18
C ASN A 112 5.99 -7.35 29.72
N SER A 113 5.30 -6.40 30.36
CA SER A 113 5.32 -6.27 31.82
C SER A 113 4.53 -7.37 32.55
N TRP A 114 3.50 -7.94 31.92
CA TRP A 114 2.69 -9.01 32.53
C TRP A 114 3.40 -10.36 32.46
N ARG A 115 4.09 -10.65 31.35
CA ARG A 115 4.92 -11.87 31.21
C ARG A 115 6.06 -11.91 32.22
N LYS A 116 6.81 -10.81 32.37
CA LYS A 116 7.92 -10.72 33.34
C LYS A 116 7.47 -10.89 34.79
N ARG A 117 6.24 -10.50 35.14
CA ARG A 117 5.69 -10.71 36.50
C ARG A 117 5.34 -12.17 36.79
N ARG A 118 4.94 -12.95 35.78
CA ARG A 118 4.57 -14.36 35.96
C ARG A 118 5.78 -15.26 36.22
N ASP A 119 6.92 -14.92 35.63
CA ASP A 119 8.16 -15.71 35.74
C ASP A 119 8.99 -15.33 36.99
N SER A 120 8.55 -14.33 37.76
CA SER A 120 9.24 -13.80 38.94
C SER A 120 8.59 -14.21 40.28
N ASN A 121 7.61 -15.11 40.28
CA ASN A 121 7.02 -15.61 41.53
C ASN A 121 7.68 -16.96 41.92
N PRO A 122 8.53 -16.99 42.98
CA PRO A 122 9.18 -18.20 43.46
C PRO A 122 8.20 -19.20 44.09
#